data_AF-A0A9W8RRU9-F1
#
_entry.id   AF-A0A9W8RRU9-F1
#
_cell.length_a   1.000
_cell.length_b   1.000
_cell.length_c   1.000
_cell.angle_alpha   90.00
_cell.angle_beta   90.00
_cell.angle_gamma   90.00
#
_symmetry.space_group_name_H-M   'P 1'
#
loop_
_entity.id
_entity.type
_entity.pdbx_description
1 polymer ?
#
loop_
_entity_poly.entity_id
_entity_poly.type
_entity_poly.pdbx_seq_one_letter_code
_entity_poly.pdbx_strand_id
1 'polypeptide(L)'
;MQFPKLALLSITALLSVTGEACKCYGSLGHLNNGATHKCCNDYKGVYSGNDCKAGSISEHLRGFDSCCKGQGSDCDYPGAALAEAKDESAGQHVEIKTVLSA
;
A
#
# COMPACT_ATOMS: atom_id res chain seq x y z
N MET A 1 -14.47 22.68 42.97
CA MET A 1 -13.36 22.45 42.02
C MET A 1 -13.07 20.95 42.09
N GLN A 2 -13.10 20.13 41.04
CA GLN A 2 -12.36 20.24 39.78
C GLN A 2 -12.98 19.32 38.70
N PHE A 3 -12.67 19.72 37.47
CA PHE A 3 -13.13 19.38 36.13
C PHE A 3 -13.17 17.88 35.72
N PRO A 4 -14.07 17.51 34.78
CA PRO A 4 -14.04 16.19 34.14
C PRO A 4 -12.75 16.06 33.31
N LYS A 5 -11.94 15.04 33.59
CA LYS A 5 -10.75 14.73 32.80
C LYS A 5 -11.20 14.15 31.45
N LEU A 6 -11.36 15.02 30.46
CA LEU A 6 -11.45 14.64 29.05
C LEU A 6 -10.13 13.92 28.69
N ALA A 7 -10.18 12.60 28.56
CA ALA A 7 -9.05 11.82 28.05
C ALA A 7 -8.96 12.03 26.54
N LEU A 8 -8.15 13.00 26.11
CA LEU A 8 -7.75 13.15 24.71
C LEU A 8 -6.78 12.02 24.36
N LEU A 9 -7.30 10.93 23.79
CA LEU A 9 -6.50 9.92 23.10
C LEU A 9 -6.15 10.45 21.70
N SER A 10 -5.05 11.20 21.61
CA SER A 10 -4.46 11.54 20.32
C SER A 10 -3.74 10.31 19.76
N ILE A 11 -4.40 9.56 18.88
CA ILE A 11 -3.78 8.52 18.06
C ILE A 11 -3.08 9.22 16.89
N THR A 12 -1.85 9.68 17.08
CA THR A 12 -0.96 9.98 15.96
C THR A 12 -0.37 8.66 15.48
N ALA A 13 -1.01 8.04 14.48
CA ALA A 13 -0.39 6.98 13.70
C ALA A 13 0.80 7.59 12.95
N LEU A 14 1.99 7.47 13.54
CA LEU A 14 3.25 7.72 12.84
C LEU A 14 3.41 6.60 11.81
N LEU A 15 2.86 6.83 10.62
CA LEU A 15 3.14 6.01 9.45
C LEU A 15 4.64 6.17 9.16
N SER A 16 5.42 5.26 9.75
CA SER A 16 6.81 5.04 9.41
C SER A 16 6.81 4.46 8.01
N VAL A 17 6.71 5.32 6.99
CA VAL A 17 7.19 4.98 5.66
C VAL A 17 8.70 4.98 5.82
N THR A 18 9.24 3.82 6.18
CA THR A 18 10.64 3.49 5.98
C THR A 18 11.02 4.01 4.61
N GLY A 19 12.08 4.82 4.53
CA GLY A 19 12.56 5.44 3.29
C GLY A 19 13.12 4.39 2.35
N GLU A 20 12.25 3.51 1.88
CA GLU A 20 12.53 2.45 0.94
C GLU A 20 12.57 3.09 -0.45
N ALA A 21 13.50 2.65 -1.28
CA ALA A 21 13.57 3.10 -2.65
C ALA A 21 12.53 2.34 -3.49
N CYS A 22 11.89 3.02 -4.44
CA CYS A 22 11.00 2.39 -5.41
C CYS A 22 11.73 2.07 -6.71
N LYS A 23 11.44 0.89 -7.25
CA LYS A 23 11.85 0.36 -8.54
C LYS A 23 10.69 -0.37 -9.19
N CYS A 24 10.59 -0.19 -10.50
CA CYS A 24 9.72 -0.99 -11.34
C CYS A 24 10.42 -2.30 -11.74
N TYR A 25 9.64 -3.38 -11.79
CA TYR A 25 10.04 -4.62 -12.44
C TYR A 25 9.59 -4.66 -13.91
N GLY A 26 10.31 -5.43 -14.73
CA GLY A 26 9.98 -5.74 -16.12
C GLY A 26 9.25 -7.09 -16.27
N SER A 27 8.99 -7.49 -17.51
CA SER A 27 8.21 -8.70 -17.85
C SER A 27 8.74 -10.03 -17.34
N LEU A 28 9.99 -10.09 -16.89
CA LEU A 28 10.64 -11.30 -16.37
C LEU A 28 11.10 -11.12 -14.91
N GLY A 29 10.57 -10.12 -14.20
CA GLY A 29 10.97 -9.81 -12.82
C GLY A 29 12.34 -9.12 -12.71
N HIS A 30 13.00 -8.80 -13.83
CA HIS A 30 14.22 -7.99 -13.81
C HIS A 30 13.91 -6.52 -13.52
N LEU A 31 14.81 -5.83 -12.83
CA LEU A 31 14.71 -4.40 -12.59
C LEU A 31 14.63 -3.63 -13.92
N ASN A 32 13.68 -2.70 -13.99
CA ASN A 32 13.51 -1.81 -15.12
C ASN A 32 13.83 -0.37 -14.70
N ASN A 33 15.13 -0.03 -14.73
CA ASN A 33 15.61 1.30 -14.32
C ASN A 33 15.05 2.42 -15.20
N GLY A 34 14.81 2.14 -16.49
CA GLY A 34 14.20 3.11 -17.42
C GLY A 34 12.76 3.44 -17.03
N ALA A 35 11.95 2.42 -16.72
CA ALA A 35 10.60 2.61 -16.20
C ALA A 35 10.62 3.31 -14.83
N THR A 36 11.52 2.90 -13.93
CA THR A 36 11.71 3.51 -12.61
C THR A 36 11.99 5.01 -12.73
N HIS A 37 12.96 5.40 -13.57
CA HIS A 37 13.31 6.81 -13.79
C HIS A 37 12.14 7.60 -14.36
N LYS A 38 11.47 7.06 -15.41
CA LYS A 38 10.30 7.69 -16.01
C LYS A 38 9.19 7.92 -14.98
N CYS A 39 8.78 6.87 -14.27
CA CYS A 39 7.70 6.95 -13.30
C CYS A 39 8.04 7.86 -12.12
N CYS A 40 9.30 7.85 -11.67
CA CYS A 40 9.75 8.78 -10.63
C CYS A 40 9.61 10.24 -11.08
N ASN A 41 9.99 10.54 -12.33
CA ASN A 41 9.91 11.88 -12.88
C ASN A 41 8.46 12.35 -13.16
N ASP A 42 7.57 11.43 -13.56
CA ASP A 42 6.14 11.73 -13.77
C ASP A 42 5.49 12.26 -12.48
N TYR A 43 5.90 11.73 -11.32
CA TYR A 43 5.45 12.16 -9.99
C TYR A 43 6.37 13.20 -9.31
N LYS A 44 7.31 13.80 -10.05
CA LYS A 44 8.26 14.82 -9.55
C LYS A 44 9.11 14.35 -8.37
N GLY A 45 9.39 13.04 -8.30
CA GLY A 45 10.24 12.41 -7.31
C GLY A 45 11.72 12.70 -7.49
N VAL A 46 12.51 12.26 -6.52
CA VAL A 46 13.97 12.33 -6.52
C VAL A 46 14.53 10.97 -6.95
N TYR A 47 15.03 10.92 -8.18
CA TYR A 47 15.73 9.75 -8.72
C TYR A 47 17.23 9.81 -8.38
N SER A 48 17.81 8.72 -7.89
CA SER A 48 19.23 8.63 -7.54
C SER A 48 19.75 7.21 -7.69
N GLY A 49 20.92 7.03 -8.29
CA GLY A 49 21.49 5.70 -8.55
C GLY A 49 20.64 4.93 -9.56
N ASN A 50 19.70 4.11 -9.07
CA ASN A 50 18.70 3.42 -9.89
C ASN A 50 17.32 3.39 -9.19
N ASP A 51 17.11 4.32 -8.27
CA ASP A 51 16.14 4.24 -7.20
C ASP A 51 15.31 5.53 -7.20
N CYS A 52 14.00 5.42 -7.09
CA CYS A 52 13.15 6.56 -6.75
C CYS A 52 13.01 6.64 -5.23
N LYS A 53 13.33 7.78 -4.61
CA LYS A 53 13.14 7.90 -3.15
C LYS A 53 11.64 7.86 -2.82
N ALA A 54 11.13 6.83 -2.13
CA ALA A 54 9.69 6.73 -1.83
C ALA A 54 9.14 7.95 -1.11
N GLY A 55 9.92 8.51 -0.17
CA GLY A 55 9.53 9.74 0.55
C GLY A 55 9.31 10.96 -0.35
N SER A 56 9.90 10.99 -1.55
CA SER A 56 9.68 12.07 -2.52
C SER A 56 8.41 11.91 -3.36
N ILE A 57 7.76 10.73 -3.30
CA ILE A 57 6.53 10.39 -4.01
C ILE A 57 5.52 9.71 -3.08
N SER A 58 5.56 10.02 -1.77
CA SER A 58 4.79 9.32 -0.74
C SER A 58 3.28 9.40 -0.96
N GLU A 59 2.77 10.50 -1.51
CA GLU A 59 1.36 10.69 -1.88
C GLU A 59 0.98 9.98 -3.20
N HIS A 60 1.95 9.39 -3.88
CA HIS A 60 1.82 8.84 -5.23
C HIS A 60 2.34 7.40 -5.37
N LEU A 61 2.64 6.69 -4.27
CA LEU A 61 3.19 5.34 -4.30
C LEU A 61 2.32 4.34 -5.09
N ARG A 62 0.99 4.38 -4.89
CA ARG A 62 0.03 3.57 -5.69
C ARG A 62 0.05 3.95 -7.17
N GLY A 63 0.22 5.24 -7.47
CA GLY A 63 0.35 5.73 -8.84
C GLY A 63 1.66 5.27 -9.49
N PHE A 64 2.76 5.27 -8.73
CA PHE A 64 4.05 4.76 -9.15
C PHE A 64 3.97 3.26 -9.52
N ASP A 65 3.35 2.44 -8.68
CA ASP A 65 3.10 1.01 -8.98
C ASP A 65 2.29 0.82 -10.26
N SER A 66 1.22 1.61 -10.43
CA SER A 66 0.41 1.61 -11.65
C SER A 66 1.23 2.03 -12.88
N CYS A 67 2.13 3.00 -12.72
CA CYS A 67 3.02 3.48 -13.78
C CYS A 67 4.03 2.40 -14.22
N CYS A 68 4.43 1.48 -13.33
CA CYS A 68 5.20 0.29 -13.66
C CYS A 68 4.42 -0.72 -14.53
N LYS A 69 3.29 -0.32 -15.12
CA LYS A 69 2.43 -1.11 -16.02
C LYS A 69 1.85 -2.38 -15.37
N GLY A 70 1.67 -2.37 -14.05
CA GLY A 70 1.18 -3.54 -13.32
C GLY A 70 2.16 -4.72 -13.29
N GLN A 71 3.42 -4.50 -13.69
CA GLN A 71 4.49 -5.51 -13.60
C GLN A 71 5.06 -5.63 -12.18
N GLY A 72 4.58 -4.80 -11.25
CA GLY A 72 5.02 -4.72 -9.87
C GLY A 72 6.08 -3.64 -9.64
N SER A 73 5.99 -3.04 -8.46
CA SER A 73 6.98 -2.15 -7.86
C SER A 73 7.40 -2.73 -6.50
N ASP A 74 8.65 -2.53 -6.08
CA ASP A 74 9.13 -2.92 -4.74
C ASP A 74 8.71 -1.93 -3.64
N CYS A 75 8.07 -0.81 -4.00
CA CYS A 75 7.54 0.13 -3.03
C CYS A 75 6.24 -0.35 -2.37
N ASP A 76 6.30 -0.49 -1.05
CA ASP A 76 5.14 -0.71 -0.20
C ASP A 76 4.20 0.50 -0.25
N TYR A 77 2.91 0.24 -0.49
CA TYR A 77 1.86 1.26 -0.38
C TYR A 77 0.65 0.72 0.37
N PRO A 78 -0.03 1.58 1.16
CA PRO A 78 -1.22 1.16 1.89
C PRO A 78 -2.28 0.67 0.90
N GLY A 79 -2.51 -0.64 0.96
CA GLY A 79 -3.46 -1.38 0.13
C GLY A 79 -2.87 -2.31 -0.93
N ALA A 80 -1.55 -2.48 -1.00
CA ALA A 80 -0.94 -3.63 -1.69
C ALA A 80 -1.33 -4.94 -0.97
N ALA A 81 -1.14 -4.99 0.37
CA ALA A 81 -1.56 -6.13 1.19
C ALA A 81 -3.10 -6.38 1.22
N LEU A 82 -3.92 -5.38 0.89
CA LEU A 82 -5.39 -5.54 0.75
C LEU A 82 -5.81 -6.00 -0.65
N ALA A 83 -4.95 -5.85 -1.67
CA ALA A 83 -5.21 -6.37 -3.02
C ALA A 83 -4.96 -7.88 -3.08
N GLU A 84 -4.01 -8.37 -2.30
CA GLU A 84 -3.72 -9.81 -2.10
C GLU A 84 -4.79 -10.52 -1.24
N ALA A 85 -5.71 -9.77 -0.60
CA ALA A 85 -6.79 -10.28 0.25
C ALA A 85 -8.16 -10.27 -0.48
N LYS A 86 -8.17 -10.39 -1.81
CA LYS A 86 -9.38 -10.47 -2.63
C LYS A 86 -9.59 -11.83 -3.31
N ASP A 87 -9.10 -12.90 -2.70
CA ASP A 87 -9.58 -14.26 -2.93
C ASP A 87 -9.76 -14.94 -1.56
N GLU A 88 -10.83 -15.72 -1.41
CA GLU A 88 -11.35 -16.28 -0.14
C GLU A 88 -12.13 -15.32 0.78
N SER A 89 -13.23 -14.79 0.25
CA SER A 89 -14.46 -14.60 1.05
C SER A 89 -15.59 -15.43 0.46
N ALA A 90 -15.42 -16.75 0.42
CA ALA A 90 -16.53 -17.68 0.38
C ALA A 90 -17.21 -17.62 1.76
N GLY A 91 -18.16 -16.69 1.91
CA GLY A 91 -19.02 -16.61 3.07
C GLY A 91 -19.70 -17.96 3.27
N GLN A 92 -19.34 -18.66 4.34
CA GLN A 92 -20.03 -19.86 4.78
C GLN A 92 -21.43 -19.44 5.22
N HIS A 93 -22.41 -19.67 4.36
CA HIS A 93 -23.83 -19.60 4.71
C HIS A 93 -24.12 -20.74 5.68
N VAL A 94 -24.01 -20.47 6.97
CA VAL A 94 -24.50 -21.40 8.01
C VAL A 94 -26.02 -21.27 8.03
N GLU A 95 -26.70 -22.21 7.36
CA GLU A 95 -28.14 -22.40 7.50
C GLU A 95 -28.42 -22.89 8.92
N ILE A 96 -28.89 -21.99 9.78
CA ILE A 96 -29.40 -22.37 11.10
C ILE A 96 -30.78 -22.99 10.88
N LYS A 97 -30.84 -24.31 10.71
CA LYS A 97 -32.11 -25.05 10.79
C LYS A 97 -32.61 -24.99 12.22
N THR A 98 -33.56 -24.09 12.47
CA THR A 98 -34.42 -24.14 13.66
C THR A 98 -35.18 -25.47 13.64
N VAL A 99 -34.74 -26.40 14.48
CA VAL A 99 -35.50 -27.62 14.79
C VAL A 99 -36.64 -27.24 15.74
N LEU A 100 -37.84 -27.19 15.18
CA LEU A 100 -39.10 -27.19 15.92
C LEU A 100 -39.41 -28.61 16.38
N SER A 101 -39.37 -28.85 17.69
CA SER A 101 -39.92 -30.00 18.43
C SER A 101 -39.91 -29.60 19.91
N ALA A 102 -40.97 -29.59 20.69
CA ALA A 102 -42.27 -30.27 20.64
C ALA A 102 -43.35 -29.40 21.31
#